data_AF-A0A3M1JCN8-F1
#
_entry.id   AF-A0A3M1JCN8-F1
#
_cell.length_a   1.000
_cell.length_b   1.000
_cell.length_c   1.000
_cell.angle_alpha   90.00
_cell.angle_beta   90.00
_cell.angle_gamma   90.00
#
_symmetry.space_group_name_H-M   'P 1'
#
loop_
_entity.id
_entity.type
_entity.pdbx_description
1 polymer ?
#
loop_
_entity_poly.entity_id
_entity_poly.type
_entity_poly.pdbx_seq_one_letter_code
_entity_poly.pdbx_strand_id
1 'polypeptide(L)'
;DEFDHWGNPGTIDLMVDKTGPNTVSVDLLPSANNGFLPVNPSLFSMRVNATISDTLSNGVLSNIHAAEGFIDYQGPTVDLDGTGFPLTPADGQYNSTGEDAYAFIPLSTVNRLTEGTHTVGVHGQDASGNWGAVVTANLTIDKTPPTVSGLIANPNPTNSAPTTALTATATDAATAINRAEWFAGADPGQGNGMPMFITVNGPAWDITGSIDLTGWANGDYVIWARARDAAGNWSQAISTTLTVAEAPTPAATHLYFSTLGAGNNAKIQNVNPPFDDADIYHWDGTIGGNAFDRLFDGTAAGLVPHADIDGLQVDLATGKYYISFNRDAGTAVPTLGGVGDEDIVVVDTLNTNEWNLAFEGRKCGLHGTNGRDIDAFDIKPNGVIYFSTVGNDRVNTAGADTGTNALGGPYDDADIYVWNGVECSRFWDARSGAGNFLPGNADIDGLTIVDNNTFYVSFNRNKGTNVPGIGMVDDEDVVLYDNGVWSLFFDGGAHDLAEPTNRSFKDLDAIDVKW
;
A
#
# COMPACT_ATOMS: atom_id res chain seq x y z
N ASP A 1 48.84 31.02 -84.19
CA ASP A 1 49.06 32.46 -84.45
C ASP A 1 48.71 32.72 -85.92
N GLU A 2 49.00 33.91 -86.47
CA GLU A 2 48.76 34.22 -87.90
C GLU A 2 49.64 33.37 -88.86
N PHE A 3 50.49 32.50 -88.32
CA PHE A 3 51.38 31.57 -89.04
C PHE A 3 51.04 30.08 -88.79
N ASP A 4 49.87 29.78 -88.25
CA ASP A 4 49.41 28.41 -87.97
C ASP A 4 50.27 27.66 -86.92
N HIS A 5 50.99 28.38 -86.05
CA HIS A 5 51.55 27.77 -84.84
C HIS A 5 50.48 27.66 -83.76
N TRP A 6 50.18 26.43 -83.36
CA TRP A 6 49.29 26.15 -82.25
C TRP A 6 50.00 26.45 -80.94
N GLY A 7 49.31 27.12 -80.02
CA GLY A 7 49.80 27.26 -78.64
C GLY A 7 49.87 25.89 -77.95
N ASN A 8 50.60 25.80 -76.84
CA ASN A 8 50.56 24.60 -76.01
C ASN A 8 49.09 24.26 -75.68
N PRO A 9 48.67 22.99 -75.80
CA PRO A 9 47.31 22.60 -75.44
C PRO A 9 47.00 23.07 -74.02
N GLY A 10 45.90 23.81 -73.86
CA GLY A 10 45.33 24.08 -72.55
C GLY A 10 44.70 22.79 -72.02
N THR A 11 45.06 22.37 -70.82
CA THR A 11 44.37 21.29 -70.12
C THR A 11 43.41 21.89 -69.11
N ILE A 12 42.21 21.33 -69.02
CA ILE A 12 41.27 21.56 -67.92
C ILE A 12 41.01 20.20 -67.26
N ASP A 13 41.11 20.15 -65.94
CA ASP A 13 40.77 18.95 -65.19
C ASP A 13 39.25 18.88 -65.05
N LEU A 14 38.66 17.81 -65.59
CA LEU A 14 37.24 17.51 -65.44
C LEU A 14 37.09 16.69 -64.15
N MET A 15 36.81 17.40 -63.06
CA MET A 15 36.57 16.78 -61.76
C MET A 15 35.13 16.24 -61.75
N VAL A 16 35.00 14.91 -61.87
CA VAL A 16 33.71 14.21 -61.84
C VAL A 16 33.61 13.45 -60.53
N ASP A 17 32.52 13.68 -59.82
CA ASP A 17 32.20 12.92 -58.63
C ASP A 17 31.83 11.48 -59.02
N LYS A 18 32.42 10.51 -58.32
CA LYS A 18 32.21 9.07 -58.54
C LYS A 18 31.82 8.35 -57.27
N THR A 19 31.60 9.09 -56.19
CA THR A 19 31.23 8.54 -54.89
C THR A 19 29.80 8.93 -54.59
N GLY A 20 28.98 7.97 -54.20
CA GLY A 20 27.62 8.27 -53.75
C GLY A 20 27.60 8.96 -52.39
N PRO A 21 26.51 9.68 -52.08
CA PRO A 21 26.37 10.35 -50.79
C PRO A 21 26.20 9.35 -49.65
N ASN A 22 26.54 9.74 -48.44
CA ASN A 22 26.35 8.92 -47.24
C ASN A 22 25.00 9.22 -46.61
N THR A 23 24.20 8.17 -46.35
CA THR A 23 23.07 8.28 -45.43
C THR A 23 23.62 8.30 -44.01
N VAL A 24 23.40 9.39 -43.28
CA VAL A 24 23.92 9.63 -41.94
C VAL A 24 23.02 9.00 -40.87
N SER A 25 21.71 9.11 -41.04
CA SER A 25 20.71 8.57 -40.11
C SER A 25 19.45 8.12 -40.83
N VAL A 26 18.73 7.17 -40.22
CA VAL A 26 17.38 6.75 -40.61
C VAL A 26 16.57 6.56 -39.33
N ASP A 27 15.49 7.32 -39.18
CA ASP A 27 14.61 7.29 -38.00
C ASP A 27 13.17 6.96 -38.40
N LEU A 28 12.51 6.12 -37.61
CA LEU A 28 11.13 5.68 -37.84
C LEU A 28 10.21 6.21 -36.73
N LEU A 29 9.10 6.82 -37.12
CA LEU A 29 8.13 7.43 -36.20
C LEU A 29 6.69 6.98 -36.52
N PRO A 30 6.06 6.15 -35.66
CA PRO A 30 6.70 5.35 -34.61
C PRO A 30 7.54 4.20 -35.20
N SER A 31 8.54 3.73 -34.46
CA SER A 31 9.36 2.55 -34.81
C SER A 31 8.73 1.22 -34.39
N ALA A 32 7.71 1.25 -33.53
CA ALA A 32 6.83 0.13 -33.21
C ALA A 32 5.43 0.44 -33.75
N ASN A 33 4.78 -0.52 -34.43
CA ASN A 33 3.47 -0.27 -35.04
C ASN A 33 2.66 -1.55 -35.22
N ASN A 34 1.35 -1.48 -34.95
CA ASN A 34 0.40 -2.56 -35.21
C ASN A 34 -0.35 -2.43 -36.54
N GLY A 35 0.02 -1.47 -37.38
CA GLY A 35 -0.69 -1.11 -38.61
C GLY A 35 -1.82 -0.11 -38.39
N PHE A 36 -2.01 0.41 -37.18
CA PHE A 36 -3.04 1.38 -36.83
C PHE A 36 -2.51 2.58 -36.04
N LEU A 37 -1.22 2.62 -35.70
CA LEU A 37 -0.64 3.71 -34.91
C LEU A 37 -0.07 4.82 -35.83
N PRO A 38 -0.75 5.97 -35.97
CA PRO A 38 -0.28 7.05 -36.83
C PRO A 38 0.85 7.85 -36.18
N VAL A 39 1.63 8.56 -37.01
CA VAL A 39 2.62 9.53 -36.54
C VAL A 39 1.97 10.69 -35.76
N ASN A 40 0.73 11.06 -36.11
CA ASN A 40 -0.10 11.99 -35.34
C ASN A 40 -1.59 11.82 -35.72
N PRO A 41 -2.54 12.38 -34.93
CA PRO A 41 -3.98 12.17 -35.15
C PRO A 41 -4.52 12.62 -36.51
N SER A 42 -3.80 13.46 -37.25
CA SER A 42 -4.22 14.00 -38.55
C SER A 42 -3.55 13.32 -39.75
N LEU A 43 -2.58 12.43 -39.53
CA LEU A 43 -1.81 11.75 -40.59
C LEU A 43 -1.74 10.24 -40.33
N PHE A 44 -2.58 9.47 -41.02
CA PHE A 44 -2.70 8.01 -40.91
C PHE A 44 -1.59 7.24 -41.63
N SER A 45 -0.35 7.57 -41.28
CA SER A 45 0.88 6.95 -41.78
C SER A 45 1.92 6.90 -40.67
N MET A 46 2.88 5.97 -40.77
CA MET A 46 4.17 6.15 -40.09
C MET A 46 5.08 7.04 -40.94
N ARG A 47 6.13 7.59 -40.35
CA ARG A 47 7.10 8.45 -41.03
C ARG A 47 8.50 7.86 -40.96
N VAL A 48 9.17 7.85 -42.10
CA VAL A 48 10.62 7.62 -42.23
C VAL A 48 11.27 8.98 -42.36
N ASN A 49 12.31 9.25 -41.58
CA ASN A 49 13.19 10.40 -41.75
C ASN A 49 14.59 9.89 -42.05
N ALA A 50 15.35 10.62 -42.86
CA ALA A 50 16.75 10.35 -43.09
C ALA A 50 17.52 11.64 -43.28
N THR A 51 18.77 11.66 -42.82
CA THR A 51 19.74 12.72 -43.13
C THR A 51 20.77 12.14 -44.08
N ILE A 52 21.02 12.81 -45.20
CA ILE A 52 21.93 12.35 -46.27
C ILE A 52 22.96 13.45 -46.50
N SER A 53 24.24 13.10 -46.58
CA SER A 53 25.31 14.06 -46.86
C SER A 53 26.27 13.50 -47.88
N ASP A 54 26.54 14.30 -48.91
CA ASP A 54 27.69 14.11 -49.75
C ASP A 54 28.89 14.86 -49.16
N THR A 55 29.96 14.13 -48.89
CA THR A 55 31.15 14.66 -48.24
C THR A 55 32.29 14.72 -49.24
N LEU A 56 33.10 15.78 -49.16
CA LEU A 56 34.25 15.96 -50.04
C LEU A 56 35.10 14.70 -50.19
N SER A 57 35.12 14.15 -51.40
CA SER A 57 35.83 12.94 -51.78
C SER A 57 36.71 13.24 -52.98
N ASN A 58 38.03 13.04 -52.85
CA ASN A 58 39.02 13.39 -53.88
C ASN A 58 38.88 14.84 -54.42
N GLY A 59 38.43 15.78 -53.57
CA GLY A 59 38.27 17.18 -53.94
C GLY A 59 36.98 17.54 -54.67
N VAL A 60 36.04 16.59 -54.80
CA VAL A 60 34.71 16.80 -55.41
C VAL A 60 33.62 16.40 -54.42
N LEU A 61 32.48 17.06 -54.51
CA LEU A 61 31.23 16.70 -53.86
C LEU A 61 30.09 17.24 -54.72
N SER A 62 28.93 16.62 -54.60
CA SER A 62 27.73 16.94 -55.37
C SER A 62 26.58 17.30 -54.44
N ASN A 63 25.62 18.07 -54.95
CA ASN A 63 24.36 18.20 -54.22
C ASN A 63 23.63 16.85 -54.23
N ILE A 64 22.84 16.57 -53.20
CA ILE A 64 21.90 15.46 -53.24
C ILE A 64 20.87 15.76 -54.35
N HIS A 65 20.39 14.72 -55.03
CA HIS A 65 19.44 14.81 -56.13
C HIS A 65 18.15 14.03 -55.85
N ALA A 66 18.27 12.88 -55.20
CA ALA A 66 17.15 12.03 -54.84
C ALA A 66 17.47 11.22 -53.57
N ALA A 67 16.44 10.69 -52.95
CA ALA A 67 16.58 9.64 -51.95
C ALA A 67 15.41 8.66 -52.06
N GLU A 68 15.69 7.40 -51.77
CA GLU A 68 14.68 6.35 -51.77
C GLU A 68 14.82 5.43 -50.57
N GLY A 69 13.74 4.73 -50.25
CA GLY A 69 13.72 3.72 -49.21
C GLY A 69 13.06 2.41 -49.63
N PHE A 70 13.30 1.39 -48.82
CA PHE A 70 12.86 0.02 -49.02
C PHE A 70 12.29 -0.52 -47.70
N ILE A 71 11.19 -1.28 -47.77
CA ILE A 71 10.70 -2.08 -46.64
C ILE A 71 11.17 -3.51 -46.88
N ASP A 72 11.68 -4.15 -45.83
CA ASP A 72 12.32 -5.47 -45.86
C ASP A 72 13.54 -5.52 -46.76
N TYR A 73 14.40 -4.49 -46.66
CA TYR A 73 15.63 -4.40 -47.44
C TYR A 73 16.46 -5.70 -47.31
N GLN A 74 16.71 -6.36 -48.45
CA GLN A 74 17.43 -7.62 -48.59
C GLN A 74 18.84 -7.45 -49.18
N GLY A 75 19.22 -6.23 -49.54
CA GLY A 75 20.52 -5.93 -50.14
C GLY A 75 20.44 -5.49 -51.61
N PRO A 76 21.54 -4.96 -52.15
CA PRO A 76 21.54 -4.24 -53.43
C PRO A 76 21.32 -5.14 -54.66
N THR A 77 21.30 -6.47 -54.50
CA THR A 77 21.00 -7.40 -55.60
C THR A 77 19.51 -7.63 -55.79
N VAL A 78 18.70 -7.33 -54.78
CA VAL A 78 17.24 -7.47 -54.81
C VAL A 78 16.60 -6.09 -54.91
N ASP A 79 17.07 -5.17 -54.08
CA ASP A 79 16.58 -3.80 -53.99
C ASP A 79 17.50 -2.90 -54.82
N LEU A 80 17.14 -2.75 -56.10
CA LEU A 80 17.95 -2.05 -57.08
C LEU A 80 17.75 -0.53 -56.97
N ASP A 81 18.82 0.21 -57.22
CA ASP A 81 18.81 1.68 -57.27
C ASP A 81 17.67 2.22 -58.16
N GLY A 82 16.88 3.15 -57.63
CA GLY A 82 15.76 3.79 -58.30
C GLY A 82 14.45 2.98 -58.31
N THR A 83 14.38 1.87 -57.58
CA THR A 83 13.16 1.04 -57.46
C THR A 83 12.41 1.21 -56.13
N GLY A 84 13.01 1.92 -55.17
CA GLY A 84 12.44 2.16 -53.85
C GLY A 84 11.30 3.18 -53.87
N PHE A 85 10.67 3.37 -52.71
CA PHE A 85 9.72 4.47 -52.55
C PHE A 85 10.50 5.79 -52.39
N PRO A 86 10.07 6.89 -53.01
CA PRO A 86 10.80 8.15 -52.95
C PRO A 86 10.65 8.81 -51.57
N LEU A 87 11.72 9.44 -51.11
CA LEU A 87 11.66 10.41 -50.01
C LEU A 87 11.51 11.82 -50.57
N THR A 88 10.92 12.70 -49.75
CA THR A 88 10.72 14.13 -50.03
C THR A 88 11.72 14.94 -49.23
N PRO A 89 12.44 15.90 -49.83
CA PRO A 89 13.34 16.80 -49.09
C PRO A 89 12.56 17.66 -48.10
N ALA A 90 13.09 17.85 -46.90
CA ALA A 90 12.42 18.52 -45.79
C ALA A 90 12.09 19.99 -46.08
N ASP A 91 12.95 20.66 -46.84
CA ASP A 91 12.77 22.06 -47.27
C ASP A 91 12.07 22.20 -48.64
N GLY A 92 11.73 21.06 -49.27
CA GLY A 92 11.04 20.99 -50.55
C GLY A 92 11.95 20.87 -51.77
N GLN A 93 13.29 20.90 -51.66
CA GLN A 93 14.19 20.74 -52.80
C GLN A 93 15.50 20.03 -52.45
N TYR A 94 15.93 19.09 -53.29
CA TYR A 94 17.29 18.54 -53.22
C TYR A 94 18.27 19.51 -53.89
N ASN A 95 18.81 20.48 -53.14
CA ASN A 95 19.60 21.57 -53.70
C ASN A 95 20.91 21.87 -52.94
N SER A 96 21.26 21.03 -51.98
CA SER A 96 22.46 21.17 -51.16
C SER A 96 23.20 19.83 -51.02
N THR A 97 24.39 19.90 -50.44
CA THR A 97 25.29 18.76 -50.25
C THR A 97 24.93 17.94 -49.01
N GLY A 98 23.92 18.37 -48.26
CA GLY A 98 23.42 17.72 -47.06
C GLY A 98 21.93 17.98 -46.92
N GLU A 99 21.12 16.93 -46.99
CA GLU A 99 19.67 17.03 -47.08
C GLU A 99 19.00 16.15 -46.02
N ASP A 100 18.02 16.73 -45.34
CA ASP A 100 17.05 15.96 -44.56
C ASP A 100 15.90 15.58 -45.49
N ALA A 101 15.48 14.32 -45.45
CA ALA A 101 14.42 13.79 -46.29
C ALA A 101 13.44 12.94 -45.47
N TYR A 102 12.20 12.82 -45.94
CA TYR A 102 11.19 12.01 -45.28
C TYR A 102 10.23 11.32 -46.24
N ALA A 103 9.65 10.21 -45.81
CA ALA A 103 8.55 9.55 -46.51
C ALA A 103 7.44 9.18 -45.52
N PHE A 104 6.20 9.20 -45.98
CA PHE A 104 5.06 8.66 -45.24
C PHE A 104 4.73 7.28 -45.77
N ILE A 105 4.75 6.27 -44.91
CA ILE A 105 4.31 4.92 -45.24
C ILE A 105 2.86 4.77 -44.73
N PRO A 106 1.87 4.59 -45.62
CA PRO A 106 0.48 4.44 -45.22
C PRO A 106 0.28 3.28 -44.24
N LEU A 107 -0.58 3.47 -43.23
CA LEU A 107 -0.87 2.42 -42.25
C LEU A 107 -1.46 1.16 -42.87
N SER A 108 -2.13 1.26 -44.03
CA SER A 108 -2.58 0.09 -44.80
C SER A 108 -1.43 -0.77 -45.33
N THR A 109 -0.27 -0.16 -45.62
CA THR A 109 0.95 -0.89 -46.01
C THR A 109 1.55 -1.57 -44.79
N VAL A 110 1.68 -0.83 -43.69
CA VAL A 110 2.22 -1.34 -42.41
C VAL A 110 1.37 -2.52 -41.91
N ASN A 111 0.05 -2.43 -41.96
CA ASN A 111 -0.87 -3.49 -41.50
C ASN A 111 -0.73 -4.80 -42.33
N ARG A 112 -0.18 -4.75 -43.53
CA ARG A 112 0.06 -5.94 -44.37
C ARG A 112 1.38 -6.64 -44.05
N LEU A 113 2.29 -5.98 -43.32
CA LEU A 113 3.51 -6.61 -42.84
C LEU A 113 3.19 -7.69 -41.81
N THR A 114 4.06 -8.68 -41.71
CA THR A 114 3.92 -9.78 -40.75
C THR A 114 4.30 -9.31 -39.35
N GLU A 115 3.88 -10.05 -38.33
CA GLU A 115 4.39 -9.87 -36.96
C GLU A 115 5.92 -10.05 -36.93
N GLY A 116 6.63 -9.19 -36.21
CA GLY A 116 8.07 -9.25 -36.02
C GLY A 116 8.84 -8.04 -36.54
N THR A 117 10.16 -8.17 -36.63
CA THR A 117 11.05 -7.09 -37.05
C THR A 117 11.18 -7.04 -38.57
N HIS A 118 10.92 -5.86 -39.13
CA HIS A 118 11.10 -5.50 -40.53
C HIS A 118 12.26 -4.49 -40.67
N THR A 119 13.01 -4.53 -41.77
CA THR A 119 14.13 -3.61 -42.03
C THR A 119 13.73 -2.52 -43.00
N VAL A 120 13.81 -1.25 -42.59
CA VAL A 120 13.60 -0.11 -43.47
C VAL A 120 14.95 0.44 -43.90
N GLY A 121 15.32 0.26 -45.17
CA GLY A 121 16.54 0.80 -45.76
C GLY A 121 16.31 2.15 -46.41
N VAL A 122 17.29 3.07 -46.34
CA VAL A 122 17.29 4.34 -47.07
C VAL A 122 18.67 4.65 -47.63
N HIS A 123 18.71 5.20 -48.85
CA HIS A 123 19.91 5.84 -49.41
C HIS A 123 19.61 7.05 -50.30
N GLY A 124 20.65 7.84 -50.55
CA GLY A 124 20.61 9.00 -51.42
C GLY A 124 21.33 8.78 -52.74
N GLN A 125 20.92 9.56 -53.74
CA GLN A 125 21.61 9.76 -55.00
C GLN A 125 22.11 11.20 -55.07
N ASP A 126 23.34 11.40 -55.52
CA ASP A 126 23.86 12.75 -55.79
C ASP A 126 23.45 13.28 -57.18
N ALA A 127 23.76 14.55 -57.45
CA ALA A 127 23.52 15.21 -58.73
C ALA A 127 24.42 14.71 -59.87
N SER A 128 25.48 13.95 -59.55
CA SER A 128 26.34 13.26 -60.50
C SER A 128 25.79 11.88 -60.88
N GLY A 129 24.70 11.44 -60.24
CA GLY A 129 24.00 10.19 -60.48
C GLY A 129 24.49 9.00 -59.65
N ASN A 130 25.44 9.21 -58.73
CA ASN A 130 25.99 8.15 -57.88
C ASN A 130 25.06 7.85 -56.71
N TRP A 131 24.80 6.57 -56.46
CA TRP A 131 24.04 6.09 -55.31
C TRP A 131 24.95 5.76 -54.12
N GLY A 132 24.48 6.17 -52.95
CA GLY A 132 25.11 5.91 -51.67
C GLY A 132 24.94 4.48 -51.16
N ALA A 133 25.55 4.19 -50.01
CA ALA A 133 25.24 2.96 -49.29
C ALA A 133 23.89 3.08 -48.56
N VAL A 134 23.14 1.97 -48.55
CA VAL A 134 21.89 1.85 -47.78
C VAL A 134 22.17 1.76 -46.28
N VAL A 135 21.52 2.62 -45.51
CA VAL A 135 21.45 2.55 -44.04
C VAL A 135 20.06 2.07 -43.63
N THR A 136 20.01 1.20 -42.62
CA THR A 136 18.77 0.54 -42.21
C THR A 136 18.34 0.94 -40.80
N ALA A 137 17.03 1.02 -40.57
CA ALA A 137 16.39 1.08 -39.27
C ALA A 137 15.41 -0.08 -39.08
N ASN A 138 15.18 -0.48 -37.83
CA ASN A 138 14.25 -1.57 -37.50
C ASN A 138 12.85 -1.03 -37.25
N LEU A 139 11.88 -1.55 -37.98
CA LEU A 139 10.45 -1.41 -37.74
C LEU A 139 9.95 -2.66 -37.02
N THR A 140 9.53 -2.53 -35.77
CA THR A 140 8.88 -3.63 -35.05
C THR A 140 7.39 -3.61 -35.36
N ILE A 141 6.91 -4.65 -36.05
CA ILE A 141 5.49 -4.89 -36.23
C ILE A 141 5.02 -5.78 -35.10
N ASP A 142 4.17 -5.22 -34.26
CA ASP A 142 3.58 -5.92 -33.14
C ASP A 142 2.06 -5.74 -33.16
N LYS A 143 1.36 -6.84 -33.40
CA LYS A 143 -0.10 -6.94 -33.50
C LYS A 143 -0.68 -7.70 -32.31
N THR A 144 0.16 -8.13 -31.36
CA THR A 144 -0.27 -8.93 -30.23
C THR A 144 -0.56 -7.99 -29.07
N PRO A 145 -1.78 -7.99 -28.51
CA PRO A 145 -2.05 -7.16 -27.34
C PRO A 145 -1.24 -7.59 -26.12
N PRO A 146 -0.84 -6.62 -25.27
CA PRO A 146 -0.25 -6.92 -23.98
C PRO A 146 -1.25 -7.68 -23.10
N THR A 147 -0.74 -8.37 -22.08
CA THR A 147 -1.57 -9.01 -21.04
C THR A 147 -1.43 -8.27 -19.72
N VAL A 148 -2.55 -8.13 -19.00
CA VAL A 148 -2.58 -7.54 -17.65
C VAL A 148 -3.05 -8.62 -16.68
N SER A 149 -2.41 -8.71 -15.52
CA SER A 149 -2.70 -9.71 -14.49
C SER A 149 -2.53 -9.14 -13.08
N GLY A 150 -3.12 -9.81 -12.08
CA GLY A 150 -2.92 -9.45 -10.67
C GLY A 150 -3.50 -8.10 -10.26
N LEU A 151 -4.68 -7.71 -10.80
CA LEU A 151 -5.33 -6.45 -10.41
C LEU A 151 -5.84 -6.51 -8.96
N ILE A 152 -5.25 -5.70 -8.10
CA ILE A 152 -5.55 -5.65 -6.66
C ILE A 152 -5.85 -4.20 -6.27
N ALA A 153 -6.93 -4.01 -5.51
CA ALA A 153 -7.20 -2.77 -4.80
C ALA A 153 -6.82 -2.95 -3.32
N ASN A 154 -6.10 -2.00 -2.74
CA ASN A 154 -5.70 -2.03 -1.33
C ASN A 154 -5.66 -0.60 -0.74
N PRO A 155 -6.34 -0.32 0.39
CA PRO A 155 -7.14 -1.24 1.20
C PRO A 155 -8.46 -1.68 0.52
N ASN A 156 -8.92 -2.89 0.83
CA ASN A 156 -10.20 -3.44 0.37
C ASN A 156 -10.73 -4.50 1.37
N PRO A 157 -11.83 -4.26 2.11
CA PRO A 157 -12.70 -3.09 2.05
C PRO A 157 -12.01 -1.76 2.40
N THR A 158 -12.59 -0.64 1.98
CA THR A 158 -11.96 0.67 2.13
C THR A 158 -11.97 1.18 3.57
N ASN A 159 -12.94 0.78 4.39
CA ASN A 159 -13.08 1.17 5.80
C ASN A 159 -12.81 2.66 6.04
N SER A 160 -13.60 3.53 5.39
CA SER A 160 -13.46 5.00 5.43
C SER A 160 -12.13 5.57 4.91
N ALA A 161 -11.27 4.78 4.26
CA ALA A 161 -10.08 5.31 3.60
C ALA A 161 -10.48 6.33 2.50
N PRO A 162 -9.82 7.50 2.43
CA PRO A 162 -10.13 8.51 1.42
C PRO A 162 -9.68 8.10 0.01
N THR A 163 -8.73 7.18 -0.07
CA THR A 163 -8.21 6.63 -1.33
C THR A 163 -7.91 5.14 -1.20
N THR A 164 -7.93 4.43 -2.33
CA THR A 164 -7.36 3.08 -2.44
C THR A 164 -6.33 3.03 -3.55
N ALA A 165 -5.22 2.35 -3.32
CA ALA A 165 -4.25 2.04 -4.36
C ALA A 165 -4.79 0.92 -5.25
N LEU A 166 -4.49 0.99 -6.53
CA LEU A 166 -4.78 -0.04 -7.53
C LEU A 166 -3.46 -0.48 -8.16
N THR A 167 -3.14 -1.77 -8.10
CA THR A 167 -1.89 -2.31 -8.64
C THR A 167 -2.16 -3.50 -9.54
N ALA A 168 -1.37 -3.65 -10.60
CA ALA A 168 -1.36 -4.82 -11.47
C ALA A 168 -0.02 -4.95 -12.18
N THR A 169 0.20 -6.07 -12.85
CA THR A 169 1.38 -6.31 -13.70
C THR A 169 0.94 -6.46 -15.15
N ALA A 170 1.58 -5.71 -16.04
CA ALA A 170 1.44 -5.83 -17.48
C ALA A 170 2.68 -6.51 -18.09
N THR A 171 2.47 -7.34 -19.10
CA THR A 171 3.54 -7.98 -19.87
C THR A 171 3.24 -7.90 -21.35
N ASP A 172 4.31 -7.77 -22.12
CA ASP A 172 4.28 -7.88 -23.58
C ASP A 172 5.60 -8.44 -24.08
N ALA A 173 5.54 -9.25 -25.14
CA ALA A 173 6.70 -9.97 -25.64
C ALA A 173 7.53 -9.19 -26.67
N ALA A 174 6.90 -8.26 -27.40
CA ALA A 174 7.49 -7.62 -28.56
C ALA A 174 7.80 -6.14 -28.31
N THR A 175 6.92 -5.43 -27.60
CA THR A 175 7.07 -3.98 -27.38
C THR A 175 6.81 -3.57 -25.94
N ALA A 176 7.30 -2.39 -25.55
CA ALA A 176 7.18 -1.92 -24.17
C ALA A 176 5.77 -1.42 -23.85
N ILE A 177 5.31 -1.59 -22.61
CA ILE A 177 4.09 -0.94 -22.12
C ILE A 177 4.34 0.57 -22.00
N ASN A 178 3.52 1.38 -22.69
CA ASN A 178 3.67 2.84 -22.68
C ASN A 178 2.46 3.59 -22.13
N ARG A 179 1.33 2.90 -21.92
CA ARG A 179 0.14 3.47 -21.31
C ARG A 179 -0.63 2.43 -20.54
N ALA A 180 -1.25 2.84 -19.44
CA ALA A 180 -2.19 2.03 -18.69
C ALA A 180 -3.32 2.92 -18.17
N GLU A 181 -4.51 2.34 -18.07
CA GLU A 181 -5.69 3.06 -17.58
C GLU A 181 -6.59 2.15 -16.76
N TRP A 182 -7.31 2.77 -15.83
CA TRP A 182 -8.38 2.15 -15.07
C TRP A 182 -9.70 2.89 -15.25
N PHE A 183 -10.81 2.21 -15.01
CA PHE A 183 -12.14 2.81 -15.04
C PHE A 183 -13.11 2.03 -14.14
N ALA A 184 -14.15 2.70 -13.66
CA ALA A 184 -15.24 2.09 -12.91
C ALA A 184 -16.54 2.14 -13.73
N GLY A 185 -17.36 1.10 -13.64
CA GLY A 185 -18.62 1.02 -14.38
C GLY A 185 -18.45 0.67 -15.85
N ALA A 186 -19.16 1.38 -16.74
CA ALA A 186 -19.14 1.11 -18.17
C ALA A 186 -17.79 1.48 -18.80
N ASP A 187 -17.31 0.67 -19.75
CA ASP A 187 -16.06 0.95 -20.46
C ASP A 187 -16.16 2.28 -21.25
N PRO A 188 -15.32 3.29 -20.94
CA PRO A 188 -15.33 4.58 -21.63
C PRO A 188 -14.70 4.51 -23.03
N GLY A 189 -14.22 3.34 -23.45
CA GLY A 189 -13.46 3.13 -24.66
C GLY A 189 -11.96 3.37 -24.45
N GLN A 190 -11.16 2.72 -25.29
CA GLN A 190 -9.70 2.71 -25.20
C GLN A 190 -9.12 4.11 -25.18
N GLY A 191 -8.36 4.42 -24.14
CA GLY A 191 -7.67 5.69 -24.00
C GLY A 191 -8.48 6.80 -23.36
N ASN A 192 -9.70 6.51 -22.88
CA ASN A 192 -10.56 7.46 -22.16
C ASN A 192 -10.71 7.10 -20.67
N GLY A 193 -9.94 6.13 -20.17
CA GLY A 193 -9.90 5.80 -18.76
C GLY A 193 -9.03 6.77 -17.94
N MET A 194 -9.04 6.59 -16.63
CA MET A 194 -8.15 7.29 -15.71
C MET A 194 -6.72 6.74 -15.86
N PRO A 195 -5.70 7.59 -15.99
CA PRO A 195 -4.32 7.13 -16.22
C PRO A 195 -3.76 6.36 -15.01
N MET A 196 -2.94 5.36 -15.31
CA MET A 196 -2.09 4.66 -14.34
C MET A 196 -0.61 4.95 -14.64
N PHE A 197 0.21 4.95 -13.59
CA PHE A 197 1.66 5.04 -13.68
C PHE A 197 2.25 3.70 -14.08
N ILE A 198 3.37 3.74 -14.83
CA ILE A 198 4.07 2.56 -15.32
C ILE A 198 5.49 2.59 -14.77
N THR A 199 5.93 1.49 -14.16
CA THR A 199 7.32 1.29 -13.73
C THR A 199 7.84 -0.01 -14.32
N VAL A 200 9.07 0.02 -14.86
CA VAL A 200 9.72 -1.17 -15.41
C VAL A 200 10.09 -2.12 -14.27
N ASN A 201 9.69 -3.39 -14.38
CA ASN A 201 9.98 -4.45 -13.43
C ASN A 201 10.48 -5.70 -14.18
N GLY A 202 11.77 -5.68 -14.56
CA GLY A 202 12.38 -6.75 -15.34
C GLY A 202 11.73 -6.90 -16.73
N PRO A 203 11.25 -8.11 -17.12
CA PRO A 203 10.55 -8.33 -18.38
C PRO A 203 9.07 -7.89 -18.35
N ALA A 204 8.61 -7.34 -17.23
CA ALA A 204 7.24 -6.90 -17.00
C ALA A 204 7.20 -5.41 -16.60
N TRP A 205 5.99 -4.89 -16.44
CA TRP A 205 5.74 -3.53 -15.99
C TRP A 205 4.71 -3.53 -14.87
N ASP A 206 5.06 -2.89 -13.76
CA ASP A 206 4.09 -2.62 -12.71
C ASP A 206 3.27 -1.40 -13.12
N ILE A 207 1.95 -1.56 -13.10
CA ILE A 207 1.00 -0.47 -13.37
C ILE A 207 0.28 -0.12 -12.07
N THR A 208 0.31 1.16 -11.70
CA THR A 208 -0.24 1.62 -10.42
C THR A 208 -1.17 2.83 -10.60
N GLY A 209 -2.27 2.84 -9.88
CA GLY A 209 -3.26 3.91 -9.87
C GLY A 209 -3.70 4.23 -8.44
N SER A 210 -4.35 5.37 -8.27
CA SER A 210 -5.03 5.74 -7.03
C SER A 210 -6.48 6.09 -7.36
N ILE A 211 -7.40 5.57 -6.57
CA ILE A 211 -8.83 5.84 -6.67
C ILE A 211 -9.18 6.80 -5.54
N ASP A 212 -9.64 8.00 -5.89
CA ASP A 212 -10.26 8.93 -4.95
C ASP A 212 -11.70 8.47 -4.67
N LEU A 213 -11.99 8.21 -3.40
CA LEU A 213 -13.28 7.68 -2.94
C LEU A 213 -14.24 8.79 -2.52
N THR A 214 -13.85 10.07 -2.67
CA THR A 214 -14.71 11.21 -2.38
C THR A 214 -16.02 11.11 -3.16
N GLY A 215 -17.14 11.01 -2.43
CA GLY A 215 -18.48 10.93 -3.01
C GLY A 215 -18.92 9.53 -3.48
N TRP A 216 -18.12 8.49 -3.25
CA TRP A 216 -18.55 7.10 -3.42
C TRP A 216 -19.40 6.69 -2.21
N ALA A 217 -20.50 5.98 -2.47
CA ALA A 217 -21.35 5.43 -1.42
C ALA A 217 -20.86 4.04 -1.01
N ASN A 218 -21.30 3.55 0.15
CA ASN A 218 -21.02 2.18 0.54
C ASN A 218 -21.60 1.18 -0.48
N GLY A 219 -20.80 0.19 -0.88
CA GLY A 219 -21.19 -0.84 -1.82
C GLY A 219 -20.01 -1.43 -2.60
N ASP A 220 -20.32 -2.41 -3.45
CA ASP A 220 -19.35 -3.10 -4.28
C ASP A 220 -19.27 -2.46 -5.67
N TYR A 221 -18.04 -2.16 -6.09
CA TYR A 221 -17.74 -1.55 -7.37
C TYR A 221 -16.79 -2.44 -8.18
N VAL A 222 -17.14 -2.68 -9.44
CA VAL A 222 -16.23 -3.37 -10.36
C VAL A 222 -15.27 -2.35 -10.96
N ILE A 223 -13.99 -2.51 -10.65
CA ILE A 223 -12.89 -1.68 -11.15
C ILE A 223 -12.17 -2.46 -12.24
N TRP A 224 -12.02 -1.83 -13.40
CA TRP A 224 -11.35 -2.40 -14.56
C TRP A 224 -10.00 -1.73 -14.80
N ALA A 225 -9.04 -2.48 -15.33
CA ALA A 225 -7.77 -1.94 -15.80
C ALA A 225 -7.35 -2.60 -17.12
N ARG A 226 -6.68 -1.82 -17.98
CA ARG A 226 -6.02 -2.31 -19.20
C ARG A 226 -4.74 -1.54 -19.49
N ALA A 227 -3.85 -2.16 -20.25
CA ALA A 227 -2.58 -1.57 -20.67
C ALA A 227 -2.51 -1.47 -22.19
N ARG A 228 -1.60 -0.63 -22.67
CA ARG A 228 -1.27 -0.44 -24.07
C ARG A 228 0.23 -0.54 -24.26
N ASP A 229 0.63 -1.27 -25.30
CA ASP A 229 2.01 -1.38 -25.70
C ASP A 229 2.47 -0.19 -26.59
N ALA A 230 3.73 -0.22 -27.01
CA ALA A 230 4.33 0.84 -27.80
C ALA A 230 3.90 0.81 -29.27
N ALA A 231 3.51 -0.36 -29.80
CA ALA A 231 2.95 -0.51 -31.15
C ALA A 231 1.50 -0.03 -31.26
N GLY A 232 0.83 0.11 -30.12
CA GLY A 232 -0.48 0.68 -29.95
C GLY A 232 -1.59 -0.31 -29.69
N ASN A 233 -1.30 -1.59 -29.41
CA ASN A 233 -2.32 -2.56 -29.05
C ASN A 233 -2.75 -2.36 -27.59
N TRP A 234 -4.05 -2.49 -27.35
CA TRP A 234 -4.62 -2.45 -26.01
C TRP A 234 -4.96 -3.86 -25.55
N SER A 235 -4.61 -4.19 -24.31
CA SER A 235 -5.01 -5.45 -23.67
C SER A 235 -6.53 -5.55 -23.56
N GLN A 236 -7.03 -6.78 -23.35
CA GLN A 236 -8.33 -6.94 -22.72
C GLN A 236 -8.32 -6.29 -21.34
N ALA A 237 -9.45 -5.71 -20.94
CA ALA A 237 -9.59 -5.19 -19.58
C ALA A 237 -9.82 -6.35 -18.61
N ILE A 238 -9.11 -6.31 -17.48
CA ILE A 238 -9.36 -7.21 -16.35
C ILE A 238 -10.00 -6.43 -15.20
N SER A 239 -10.72 -7.11 -14.32
CA SER A 239 -11.44 -6.47 -13.23
C SER A 239 -11.09 -7.03 -11.86
N THR A 240 -11.27 -6.19 -10.84
CA THR A 240 -11.35 -6.57 -9.43
C THR A 240 -12.59 -5.92 -8.79
N THR A 241 -13.04 -6.46 -7.67
CA THR A 241 -14.16 -5.87 -6.90
C THR A 241 -13.58 -5.03 -5.77
N LEU A 242 -13.94 -3.76 -5.71
CA LEU A 242 -13.65 -2.84 -4.62
C LEU A 242 -14.89 -2.71 -3.73
N THR A 243 -14.75 -3.06 -2.45
CA THR A 243 -15.80 -2.88 -1.45
C THR A 243 -15.60 -1.53 -0.78
N VAL A 244 -16.41 -0.54 -1.15
CA VAL A 244 -16.44 0.74 -0.43
C VAL A 244 -17.30 0.55 0.81
N ALA A 245 -16.70 0.72 1.97
CA ALA A 245 -17.37 0.63 3.26
C ALA A 245 -16.88 1.74 4.17
N GLU A 246 -17.78 2.23 5.01
CA GLU A 246 -17.38 2.96 6.21
C GLU A 246 -16.59 2.01 7.12
N ALA A 247 -15.61 2.54 7.83
CA ALA A 247 -15.03 1.86 8.96
C ALA A 247 -16.17 1.43 9.90
N PRO A 248 -16.12 0.23 10.49
CA PRO A 248 -17.12 -0.15 11.47
C PRO A 248 -17.10 0.91 12.57
N THR A 249 -18.15 1.73 12.67
CA THR A 249 -18.37 2.56 13.87
C THR A 249 -18.56 1.60 15.01
N PRO A 250 -17.66 1.56 16.01
CA PRO A 250 -17.86 0.67 17.12
C PRO A 250 -18.89 1.34 18.03
N ALA A 251 -20.16 1.09 17.74
CA ALA A 251 -21.23 1.27 18.72
C ALA A 251 -21.12 0.08 19.68
N ALA A 252 -20.12 0.13 20.55
CA ALA A 252 -20.02 -0.84 21.61
C ALA A 252 -21.30 -0.78 22.45
N THR A 253 -21.90 -1.94 22.67
CA THR A 253 -23.15 -2.09 23.41
C THR A 253 -22.92 -2.74 24.77
N HIS A 254 -21.71 -3.26 25.02
CA HIS A 254 -21.42 -4.00 26.24
C HIS A 254 -20.05 -3.60 26.80
N LEU A 255 -20.03 -3.26 28.09
CA LEU A 255 -18.80 -3.06 28.88
C LEU A 255 -18.75 -4.12 29.97
N TYR A 256 -17.64 -4.85 30.05
CA TYR A 256 -17.31 -5.77 31.13
C TYR A 256 -16.16 -5.19 31.93
N PHE A 257 -16.19 -5.34 33.25
CA PHE A 257 -15.19 -4.76 34.14
C PHE A 257 -15.11 -5.48 35.49
N SER A 258 -13.97 -5.40 36.16
CA SER A 258 -13.83 -5.63 37.60
C SER A 258 -13.75 -4.28 38.33
N THR A 259 -13.59 -4.32 39.66
CA THR A 259 -13.42 -3.10 40.46
C THR A 259 -12.17 -3.19 41.30
N LEU A 260 -11.42 -2.09 41.44
CA LEU A 260 -10.15 -2.04 42.17
C LEU A 260 -10.24 -2.43 43.66
N GLY A 261 -9.28 -3.25 44.13
CA GLY A 261 -9.26 -3.93 45.42
C GLY A 261 -8.34 -3.35 46.50
N ALA A 262 -8.93 -2.66 47.49
CA ALA A 262 -8.33 -2.53 48.83
C ALA A 262 -9.19 -3.22 49.91
N GLY A 263 -9.65 -4.44 49.63
CA GLY A 263 -10.45 -5.24 50.57
C GLY A 263 -11.93 -4.83 50.65
N ASN A 264 -12.46 -4.15 49.63
CA ASN A 264 -13.76 -3.50 49.71
C ASN A 264 -14.77 -4.09 48.75
N ASN A 265 -15.90 -4.50 49.34
CA ASN A 265 -17.10 -4.94 48.66
C ASN A 265 -17.78 -3.73 47.99
N ALA A 266 -17.16 -3.17 46.94
CA ALA A 266 -17.64 -2.06 46.15
C ALA A 266 -19.09 -2.32 45.73
N LYS A 267 -20.03 -1.51 46.23
CA LYS A 267 -21.44 -1.72 45.90
C LYS A 267 -21.67 -1.32 44.45
N ILE A 268 -21.79 -2.30 43.57
CA ILE A 268 -22.38 -2.11 42.25
C ILE A 268 -23.89 -1.97 42.41
N GLN A 269 -24.44 -0.87 41.90
CA GLN A 269 -25.87 -0.60 42.03
C GLN A 269 -26.68 -1.71 41.38
N ASN A 270 -27.78 -2.11 42.02
CA ASN A 270 -28.68 -3.15 41.54
C ASN A 270 -28.10 -4.57 41.41
N VAL A 271 -26.87 -4.80 41.89
CA VAL A 271 -26.28 -6.13 42.05
C VAL A 271 -26.35 -6.56 43.52
N ASN A 272 -26.59 -7.84 43.78
CA ASN A 272 -26.68 -8.39 45.14
C ASN A 272 -25.28 -8.69 45.71
N PRO A 273 -25.01 -8.41 47.01
CA PRO A 273 -23.77 -8.81 47.68
C PRO A 273 -23.66 -10.34 47.83
N PRO A 274 -22.46 -10.90 48.14
CA PRO A 274 -21.21 -10.20 48.48
C PRO A 274 -20.47 -9.70 47.25
N PHE A 275 -19.90 -8.49 47.28
CA PHE A 275 -19.05 -7.97 46.20
C PHE A 275 -17.58 -8.31 46.50
N ASP A 276 -16.81 -8.60 45.46
CA ASP A 276 -15.38 -8.90 45.50
C ASP A 276 -14.69 -8.23 44.30
N ASP A 277 -13.43 -7.83 44.44
CA ASP A 277 -12.60 -7.31 43.33
C ASP A 277 -12.20 -8.42 42.35
N ALA A 278 -12.50 -9.68 42.71
CA ALA A 278 -12.44 -10.85 41.85
C ALA A 278 -13.73 -11.08 41.01
N ASP A 279 -14.77 -10.26 41.20
CA ASP A 279 -16.02 -10.37 40.44
C ASP A 279 -15.92 -9.60 39.12
N ILE A 280 -16.60 -10.10 38.09
CA ILE A 280 -16.74 -9.41 36.80
C ILE A 280 -18.19 -8.99 36.61
N TYR A 281 -18.38 -7.71 36.34
CA TYR A 281 -19.65 -7.07 36.10
C TYR A 281 -19.82 -6.72 34.63
N HIS A 282 -21.06 -6.50 34.24
CA HIS A 282 -21.45 -6.19 32.89
C HIS A 282 -22.44 -5.02 32.87
N TRP A 283 -22.24 -4.09 31.94
CA TRP A 283 -23.16 -3.02 31.58
C TRP A 283 -23.66 -3.23 30.15
N ASP A 284 -24.99 -3.23 29.98
CA ASP A 284 -25.69 -3.59 28.74
C ASP A 284 -25.83 -2.46 27.69
N GLY A 285 -25.12 -1.35 27.89
CA GLY A 285 -25.11 -0.24 26.94
C GLY A 285 -26.33 0.69 27.03
N THR A 286 -27.24 0.48 28.00
CA THR A 286 -28.40 1.35 28.17
C THR A 286 -27.99 2.71 28.76
N ILE A 287 -27.91 3.73 27.90
CA ILE A 287 -27.59 5.12 28.27
C ILE A 287 -28.56 5.62 29.36
N GLY A 288 -28.03 5.99 30.53
CA GLY A 288 -28.81 6.47 31.68
C GLY A 288 -29.52 5.38 32.49
N GLY A 289 -29.29 4.10 32.19
CA GLY A 289 -29.71 2.96 33.00
C GLY A 289 -28.60 2.49 33.94
N ASN A 290 -28.96 2.10 35.17
CA ASN A 290 -28.06 1.48 36.14
C ASN A 290 -28.21 -0.06 36.13
N ALA A 291 -28.44 -0.65 34.96
CA ALA A 291 -28.64 -2.09 34.81
C ALA A 291 -27.27 -2.77 34.71
N PHE A 292 -26.66 -3.01 35.87
CA PHE A 292 -25.49 -3.86 36.00
C PHE A 292 -25.91 -5.26 36.43
N ASP A 293 -25.20 -6.27 35.95
CA ASP A 293 -25.29 -7.64 36.42
C ASP A 293 -23.90 -8.23 36.71
N ARG A 294 -23.85 -9.13 37.71
CA ARG A 294 -22.65 -9.94 37.95
C ARG A 294 -22.65 -11.10 36.98
N LEU A 295 -21.62 -11.14 36.15
CA LEU A 295 -21.43 -12.18 35.16
C LEU A 295 -20.56 -13.33 35.68
N PHE A 296 -19.55 -12.98 36.49
CA PHE A 296 -18.63 -13.93 37.10
C PHE A 296 -18.42 -13.59 38.57
N ASP A 297 -18.47 -14.62 39.42
CA ASP A 297 -18.18 -14.51 40.85
C ASP A 297 -16.86 -15.22 41.12
N GLY A 298 -15.78 -14.44 41.30
CA GLY A 298 -14.43 -14.98 41.37
C GLY A 298 -14.20 -15.86 42.58
N THR A 299 -14.75 -15.46 43.72
CA THR A 299 -14.75 -16.27 44.94
C THR A 299 -15.49 -17.60 44.72
N ALA A 300 -16.65 -17.60 44.05
CA ALA A 300 -17.37 -18.84 43.72
C ALA A 300 -16.62 -19.71 42.71
N ALA A 301 -15.81 -19.12 41.84
CA ALA A 301 -14.91 -19.81 40.91
C ALA A 301 -13.62 -20.32 41.58
N GLY A 302 -13.44 -20.06 42.89
CA GLY A 302 -12.35 -20.57 43.71
C GLY A 302 -11.13 -19.67 43.80
N LEU A 303 -11.19 -18.44 43.28
CA LEU A 303 -10.16 -17.44 43.53
C LEU A 303 -10.10 -17.11 45.03
N VAL A 304 -8.93 -16.68 45.48
CA VAL A 304 -8.79 -16.13 46.83
C VAL A 304 -9.60 -14.85 46.95
N PRO A 305 -10.20 -14.55 48.12
CA PRO A 305 -10.83 -13.25 48.33
C PRO A 305 -9.79 -12.15 48.09
N HIS A 306 -10.22 -11.08 47.44
CA HIS A 306 -9.34 -9.98 47.07
C HIS A 306 -8.23 -10.39 46.08
N ALA A 307 -8.63 -11.06 45.00
CA ALA A 307 -7.69 -11.52 43.97
C ALA A 307 -7.16 -10.36 43.11
N ASP A 308 -7.89 -9.24 43.05
CA ASP A 308 -7.58 -8.01 42.33
C ASP A 308 -7.35 -8.27 40.84
N ILE A 309 -8.44 -8.25 40.07
CA ILE A 309 -8.37 -8.46 38.62
C ILE A 309 -7.98 -7.14 37.96
N ASP A 310 -6.82 -7.14 37.29
CA ASP A 310 -6.23 -5.95 36.63
C ASP A 310 -6.36 -6.02 35.10
N GLY A 311 -6.36 -7.23 34.54
CA GLY A 311 -6.56 -7.43 33.11
C GLY A 311 -7.73 -8.37 32.87
N LEU A 312 -8.61 -8.03 31.93
CA LEU A 312 -9.82 -8.80 31.65
C LEU A 312 -10.05 -8.95 30.15
N GLN A 313 -10.49 -10.15 29.77
CA GLN A 313 -11.25 -10.33 28.54
C GLN A 313 -12.33 -11.41 28.72
N VAL A 314 -13.53 -11.13 28.22
CA VAL A 314 -14.70 -12.00 28.29
C VAL A 314 -15.04 -12.55 26.90
N ASP A 315 -15.11 -13.87 26.77
CA ASP A 315 -15.69 -14.56 25.62
C ASP A 315 -16.91 -15.38 26.06
N LEU A 316 -18.07 -14.72 26.05
CA LEU A 316 -19.35 -15.35 26.40
C LEU A 316 -19.74 -16.52 25.49
N ALA A 317 -19.30 -16.51 24.23
CA ALA A 317 -19.67 -17.55 23.28
C ALA A 317 -19.00 -18.89 23.62
N THR A 318 -17.80 -18.83 24.19
CA THR A 318 -17.07 -20.02 24.65
C THR A 318 -17.09 -20.20 26.17
N GLY A 319 -17.60 -19.21 26.92
CA GLY A 319 -17.68 -19.25 28.38
C GLY A 319 -16.35 -18.95 29.07
N LYS A 320 -15.41 -18.34 28.33
CA LYS A 320 -14.05 -18.11 28.80
C LYS A 320 -13.87 -16.72 29.37
N TYR A 321 -13.19 -16.66 30.50
CA TYR A 321 -12.73 -15.43 31.14
C TYR A 321 -11.22 -15.48 31.21
N TYR A 322 -10.58 -14.55 30.51
CA TYR A 322 -9.14 -14.34 30.57
C TYR A 322 -8.86 -13.26 31.61
N ILE A 323 -7.92 -13.51 32.52
CA ILE A 323 -7.73 -12.71 33.73
C ILE A 323 -6.23 -12.55 34.01
N SER A 324 -5.80 -11.33 34.35
CA SER A 324 -4.52 -10.99 35.01
C SER A 324 -4.79 -10.41 36.40
N PHE A 325 -3.79 -10.33 37.27
CA PHE A 325 -3.95 -9.88 38.66
C PHE A 325 -2.87 -8.89 39.11
N ASN A 326 -3.17 -7.99 40.05
CA ASN A 326 -2.22 -6.99 40.59
C ASN A 326 -1.10 -7.55 41.48
N ARG A 327 -1.26 -8.77 41.96
CA ARG A 327 -0.55 -9.20 43.17
C ARG A 327 0.87 -9.70 42.86
N ASP A 328 1.87 -8.85 43.14
CA ASP A 328 3.32 -9.17 43.05
C ASP A 328 3.76 -10.52 43.67
N ALA A 329 3.12 -10.90 44.79
CA ALA A 329 3.46 -12.13 45.52
C ALA A 329 2.87 -13.40 44.86
N GLY A 330 2.20 -13.22 43.73
CA GLY A 330 1.37 -14.18 43.03
C GLY A 330 -0.03 -14.33 43.63
N THR A 331 -1.01 -14.50 42.75
CA THR A 331 -2.39 -14.83 43.11
C THR A 331 -2.58 -16.34 43.09
N ALA A 332 -3.18 -16.89 44.16
CA ALA A 332 -3.46 -18.31 44.23
C ALA A 332 -4.70 -18.64 43.38
N VAL A 333 -4.46 -19.27 42.23
CA VAL A 333 -5.49 -19.68 41.27
C VAL A 333 -5.72 -21.19 41.39
N PRO A 334 -6.98 -21.66 41.38
CA PRO A 334 -7.27 -23.09 41.42
C PRO A 334 -6.50 -23.85 40.34
N THR A 335 -6.07 -25.07 40.64
CA THR A 335 -5.32 -25.96 39.74
C THR A 335 -3.94 -25.48 39.23
N LEU A 336 -3.62 -24.18 39.30
CA LEU A 336 -2.37 -23.60 38.83
C LEU A 336 -1.41 -23.22 39.97
N GLY A 337 -1.93 -22.97 41.18
CA GLY A 337 -1.10 -22.51 42.30
C GLY A 337 -0.89 -21.00 42.25
N GLY A 338 0.30 -20.52 42.65
CA GLY A 338 0.64 -19.10 42.56
C GLY A 338 0.94 -18.70 41.13
N VAL A 339 0.13 -17.79 40.59
CA VAL A 339 0.25 -17.20 39.25
C VAL A 339 0.82 -15.79 39.39
N GLY A 340 1.78 -15.42 38.55
CA GLY A 340 2.38 -14.09 38.57
C GLY A 340 1.41 -13.01 38.08
N ASP A 341 1.65 -11.79 38.48
CA ASP A 341 0.97 -10.57 38.03
C ASP A 341 1.29 -10.23 36.56
N GLU A 342 2.35 -10.81 36.01
CA GLU A 342 2.68 -10.74 34.60
C GLU A 342 1.91 -11.75 33.71
N ASP A 343 1.15 -12.68 34.30
CA ASP A 343 0.59 -13.85 33.61
C ASP A 343 -0.91 -13.72 33.36
N ILE A 344 -1.36 -14.16 32.18
CA ILE A 344 -2.80 -14.24 31.87
C ILE A 344 -3.25 -15.68 32.04
N VAL A 345 -4.28 -15.88 32.87
CA VAL A 345 -4.97 -17.17 33.02
C VAL A 345 -6.32 -17.17 32.33
N VAL A 346 -6.88 -18.34 32.10
CA VAL A 346 -8.22 -18.52 31.55
C VAL A 346 -8.99 -19.57 32.33
N VAL A 347 -10.26 -19.28 32.62
CA VAL A 347 -11.24 -20.25 33.13
C VAL A 347 -12.37 -20.45 32.12
N ASP A 348 -12.69 -21.70 31.80
CA ASP A 348 -13.83 -22.07 30.98
C ASP A 348 -15.01 -22.46 31.88
N THR A 349 -15.96 -21.54 32.05
CA THR A 349 -17.10 -21.72 32.96
C THR A 349 -18.25 -22.53 32.36
N LEU A 350 -18.27 -22.73 31.04
CA LEU A 350 -19.34 -23.46 30.36
C LEU A 350 -19.07 -24.96 30.29
N ASN A 351 -17.80 -25.37 30.19
CA ASN A 351 -17.45 -26.75 29.90
C ASN A 351 -16.71 -27.45 31.06
N THR A 352 -15.61 -26.88 31.56
CA THR A 352 -14.68 -27.60 32.44
C THR A 352 -14.62 -27.04 33.86
N ASN A 353 -14.86 -25.74 34.04
CA ASN A 353 -14.51 -24.97 35.25
C ASN A 353 -13.03 -25.12 35.65
N GLU A 354 -12.15 -25.41 34.68
CA GLU A 354 -10.71 -25.58 34.91
C GLU A 354 -9.95 -24.30 34.54
N TRP A 355 -8.99 -23.95 35.39
CA TRP A 355 -8.08 -22.82 35.18
C TRP A 355 -6.83 -23.28 34.43
N ASN A 356 -6.46 -22.53 33.39
CA ASN A 356 -5.29 -22.79 32.57
C ASN A 356 -4.46 -21.51 32.37
N LEU A 357 -3.15 -21.65 32.18
CA LEU A 357 -2.30 -20.54 31.77
C LEU A 357 -2.53 -20.22 30.29
N ALA A 358 -2.96 -19.00 29.99
CA ALA A 358 -3.19 -18.52 28.62
C ALA A 358 -1.93 -17.82 28.05
N PHE A 359 -1.23 -17.05 28.88
CA PHE A 359 0.00 -16.35 28.53
C PHE A 359 0.96 -16.30 29.71
N GLU A 360 2.26 -16.35 29.40
CA GLU A 360 3.33 -16.26 30.39
C GLU A 360 4.14 -14.98 30.15
N GLY A 361 3.96 -13.97 31.01
CA GLY A 361 4.50 -12.62 30.81
C GLY A 361 6.01 -12.56 30.69
N ARG A 362 6.71 -13.50 31.34
CA ARG A 362 8.18 -13.63 31.28
C ARG A 362 8.72 -13.77 29.87
N LYS A 363 7.91 -14.26 28.92
CA LYS A 363 8.26 -14.30 27.50
C LYS A 363 8.51 -12.91 26.92
N CYS A 364 7.90 -11.87 27.49
CA CYS A 364 8.11 -10.48 27.14
C CYS A 364 9.02 -9.73 28.13
N GLY A 365 9.70 -10.46 29.03
CA GLY A 365 10.56 -9.86 30.05
C GLY A 365 9.80 -9.15 31.17
N LEU A 366 8.49 -9.40 31.25
CA LEU A 366 7.59 -8.90 32.27
C LEU A 366 7.82 -9.74 33.54
N HIS A 367 8.71 -9.30 34.41
CA HIS A 367 8.95 -9.91 35.73
C HIS A 367 9.90 -9.08 36.59
N GLY A 368 9.85 -9.34 37.91
CA GLY A 368 10.90 -9.03 38.88
C GLY A 368 10.87 -7.61 39.43
N THR A 369 9.87 -6.81 39.06
CA THR A 369 9.60 -5.44 39.53
C THR A 369 8.14 -5.10 39.25
N ASN A 370 7.48 -4.37 40.15
CA ASN A 370 6.10 -3.85 40.06
C ASN A 370 5.85 -2.83 38.91
N GLY A 371 6.73 -2.79 37.92
CA GLY A 371 6.69 -1.85 36.80
C GLY A 371 6.70 -2.59 35.47
N ARG A 372 6.37 -3.88 35.48
CA ARG A 372 6.37 -4.74 34.29
C ARG A 372 5.20 -5.71 34.29
N ASP A 373 4.14 -5.38 35.01
CA ASP A 373 3.01 -6.28 35.22
C ASP A 373 1.94 -5.95 34.17
N ILE A 374 1.10 -6.92 33.80
CA ILE A 374 0.07 -6.68 32.77
C ILE A 374 -1.10 -5.96 33.43
N ASP A 375 -1.27 -4.68 33.08
CA ASP A 375 -2.34 -3.82 33.61
C ASP A 375 -3.58 -3.79 32.71
N ALA A 376 -3.44 -4.16 31.44
CA ALA A 376 -4.56 -4.24 30.50
C ALA A 376 -4.20 -5.16 29.35
N PHE A 377 -5.15 -5.91 28.80
CA PHE A 377 -4.89 -6.69 27.60
C PHE A 377 -6.12 -6.97 26.74
N ASP A 378 -5.88 -7.37 25.49
CA ASP A 378 -6.90 -7.91 24.59
C ASP A 378 -6.30 -9.04 23.74
N ILE A 379 -6.93 -10.22 23.76
CA ILE A 379 -6.50 -11.40 23.01
C ILE A 379 -7.36 -11.60 21.77
N LYS A 380 -6.72 -11.64 20.61
CA LYS A 380 -7.40 -11.88 19.33
C LYS A 380 -7.64 -13.37 19.07
N PRO A 381 -8.64 -13.73 18.25
CA PRO A 381 -8.91 -15.14 17.90
C PRO A 381 -7.73 -15.90 17.27
N ASN A 382 -6.77 -15.18 16.68
CA ASN A 382 -5.54 -15.74 16.12
C ASN A 382 -4.41 -15.93 17.15
N GLY A 383 -4.65 -15.62 18.43
CA GLY A 383 -3.69 -15.74 19.53
C GLY A 383 -2.74 -14.56 19.70
N VAL A 384 -2.93 -13.47 18.94
CA VAL A 384 -2.20 -12.21 19.16
C VAL A 384 -2.73 -11.55 20.44
N ILE A 385 -1.82 -11.08 21.30
CA ILE A 385 -2.17 -10.41 22.56
C ILE A 385 -1.66 -8.99 22.50
N TYR A 386 -2.55 -8.03 22.71
CA TYR A 386 -2.19 -6.64 22.95
C TYR A 386 -2.22 -6.40 24.45
N PHE A 387 -1.29 -5.62 24.99
CA PHE A 387 -1.27 -5.34 26.42
C PHE A 387 -0.61 -4.00 26.74
N SER A 388 -1.04 -3.40 27.86
CA SER A 388 -0.31 -2.33 28.56
C SER A 388 0.43 -2.91 29.77
N THR A 389 1.32 -2.12 30.35
CA THR A 389 2.06 -2.50 31.56
C THR A 389 1.90 -1.48 32.67
N VAL A 390 1.92 -1.94 33.92
CA VAL A 390 2.05 -1.05 35.08
C VAL A 390 3.41 -0.38 35.04
N GLY A 391 3.46 0.94 35.21
CA GLY A 391 4.70 1.69 35.31
C GLY A 391 5.50 1.84 34.00
N ASN A 392 6.65 2.52 34.11
CA ASN A 392 7.47 2.96 32.98
C ASN A 392 8.76 2.11 32.79
N ASP A 393 8.73 0.80 33.08
CA ASP A 393 9.91 -0.08 32.89
C ASP A 393 9.90 -0.81 31.52
N ARG A 394 10.98 -1.53 31.23
CA ARG A 394 11.23 -2.12 29.91
C ARG A 394 10.36 -3.34 29.61
N VAL A 395 9.95 -3.42 28.34
CA VAL A 395 9.44 -4.63 27.68
C VAL A 395 10.50 -5.17 26.71
N ASN A 396 10.65 -6.49 26.61
CA ASN A 396 11.68 -7.13 25.76
C ASN A 396 11.11 -7.58 24.40
N THR A 397 11.95 -7.60 23.36
CA THR A 397 11.58 -8.02 22.01
C THR A 397 11.39 -9.52 21.89
N ALA A 398 12.44 -10.31 22.11
CA ALA A 398 12.38 -11.77 21.96
C ALA A 398 11.96 -12.46 23.26
N GLY A 399 11.35 -13.65 23.17
CA GLY A 399 10.95 -14.63 24.20
C GLY A 399 11.91 -14.88 25.38
N ALA A 400 12.40 -13.83 26.04
CA ALA A 400 13.64 -13.80 26.79
C ALA A 400 13.39 -13.41 28.24
N ASP A 401 13.52 -14.42 29.09
CA ASP A 401 13.57 -14.36 30.55
C ASP A 401 14.81 -13.59 31.07
N THR A 402 15.77 -13.18 30.21
CA THR A 402 17.12 -12.75 30.64
C THR A 402 17.54 -11.32 30.27
N GLY A 403 16.63 -10.43 29.88
CA GLY A 403 16.85 -8.97 29.92
C GLY A 403 17.91 -8.39 28.96
N THR A 404 18.37 -9.11 27.94
CA THR A 404 19.41 -8.62 27.01
C THR A 404 18.87 -7.93 25.75
N ASN A 405 17.56 -7.98 25.50
CA ASN A 405 16.92 -7.55 24.25
C ASN A 405 15.71 -6.62 24.51
N ALA A 406 15.94 -5.48 25.15
CA ALA A 406 14.88 -4.53 25.45
C ALA A 406 14.37 -3.82 24.17
N LEU A 407 13.07 -3.52 24.10
CA LEU A 407 12.49 -2.65 23.07
C LEU A 407 13.11 -1.23 23.15
N GLY A 408 12.98 -0.42 22.10
CA GLY A 408 13.47 0.96 22.16
C GLY A 408 12.64 1.82 23.12
N GLY A 409 13.27 2.42 24.13
CA GLY A 409 12.60 3.38 25.03
C GLY A 409 12.36 4.76 24.36
N PRO A 410 11.68 5.70 25.06
CA PRO A 410 11.17 5.59 26.42
C PRO A 410 10.01 4.58 26.51
N TYR A 411 9.81 3.98 27.69
CA TYR A 411 8.64 3.17 28.00
C TYR A 411 7.66 4.02 28.79
N ASP A 412 6.39 3.82 28.54
CA ASP A 412 5.28 4.47 29.22
C ASP A 412 4.23 3.42 29.58
N ASP A 413 3.56 3.61 30.70
CA ASP A 413 2.40 2.83 31.15
C ASP A 413 1.14 3.08 30.32
N ALA A 414 1.20 4.05 29.39
CA ALA A 414 0.22 4.19 28.31
C ALA A 414 0.66 3.59 26.97
N ASP A 415 1.86 3.02 26.86
CA ASP A 415 2.27 2.31 25.64
C ASP A 415 1.49 1.00 25.50
N ILE A 416 1.08 0.68 24.27
CA ILE A 416 0.47 -0.62 23.97
C ILE A 416 1.50 -1.48 23.26
N TYR A 417 1.71 -2.67 23.78
CA TYR A 417 2.59 -3.71 23.24
C TYR A 417 1.78 -4.82 22.60
N VAL A 418 2.45 -5.63 21.78
CA VAL A 418 1.85 -6.79 21.12
C VAL A 418 2.77 -7.99 21.17
N TRP A 419 2.22 -9.13 21.60
CA TRP A 419 2.79 -10.46 21.46
C TRP A 419 2.16 -11.17 20.26
N ASN A 420 2.98 -11.54 19.27
CA ASN A 420 2.50 -12.17 18.03
C ASN A 420 2.55 -13.71 18.04
N GLY A 421 2.81 -14.32 19.20
CA GLY A 421 3.06 -15.76 19.34
C GLY A 421 4.54 -16.16 19.33
N VAL A 422 5.44 -15.23 18.96
CA VAL A 422 6.89 -15.47 18.86
C VAL A 422 7.69 -14.41 19.62
N GLU A 423 7.31 -13.14 19.46
CA GLU A 423 8.04 -12.00 20.02
C GLU A 423 7.08 -10.86 20.42
N CYS A 424 7.57 -10.02 21.32
CA CYS A 424 6.93 -8.80 21.77
C CYS A 424 7.44 -7.59 20.98
N SER A 425 6.55 -6.67 20.65
CA SER A 425 6.89 -5.41 19.98
C SER A 425 5.97 -4.29 20.45
N ARG A 426 6.35 -3.03 20.21
CA ARG A 426 5.48 -1.89 20.52
C ARG A 426 4.46 -1.72 19.39
N PHE A 427 3.18 -1.79 19.74
CA PHE A 427 2.06 -1.57 18.83
C PHE A 427 1.72 -0.08 18.72
N TRP A 428 1.67 0.61 19.86
CA TRP A 428 1.37 2.03 19.93
C TRP A 428 2.24 2.70 20.99
N ASP A 429 2.75 3.89 20.66
CA ASP A 429 3.56 4.72 21.55
C ASP A 429 2.77 5.96 21.93
N ALA A 430 2.36 6.03 23.19
CA ALA A 430 1.47 7.09 23.69
C ALA A 430 2.10 8.49 23.60
N ARG A 431 3.43 8.55 23.57
CA ARG A 431 4.22 9.79 23.64
C ARG A 431 4.85 10.20 22.31
N SER A 432 4.90 9.32 21.29
CA SER A 432 5.62 9.62 20.03
C SER A 432 4.90 9.26 18.71
N GLY A 433 3.65 8.79 18.75
CA GLY A 433 2.80 8.58 17.56
C GLY A 433 2.34 9.86 16.81
N ALA A 434 1.89 9.74 15.56
CA ALA A 434 1.44 10.90 14.79
C ALA A 434 0.04 11.41 15.23
N GLY A 435 -0.01 12.42 16.11
CA GLY A 435 -1.20 13.24 16.39
C GLY A 435 -2.05 12.81 17.59
N ASN A 436 -2.19 13.72 18.57
CA ASN A 436 -3.02 13.62 19.79
C ASN A 436 -2.53 12.66 20.89
N PHE A 437 -1.39 13.01 21.48
CA PHE A 437 -0.68 12.31 22.57
C PHE A 437 -1.40 12.32 23.91
N LEU A 438 -1.30 11.21 24.64
CA LEU A 438 -1.62 11.19 26.06
C LEU A 438 -0.52 11.91 26.86
N PRO A 439 -0.86 12.52 28.01
CA PRO A 439 0.13 13.11 28.89
C PRO A 439 1.04 12.00 29.44
N GLY A 440 2.31 12.29 29.72
CA GLY A 440 3.26 11.28 30.20
C GLY A 440 3.03 10.76 31.62
N ASN A 441 1.82 10.89 32.14
CA ASN A 441 1.35 10.31 33.39
C ASN A 441 0.05 9.51 33.17
N ALA A 442 -0.34 9.30 31.91
CA ALA A 442 -1.45 8.42 31.56
C ALA A 442 -1.00 6.98 31.80
N ASP A 443 -1.91 6.17 32.32
CA ASP A 443 -1.65 4.82 32.80
C ASP A 443 -2.84 3.98 32.37
N ILE A 444 -2.65 3.07 31.40
CA ILE A 444 -3.76 2.31 30.79
C ILE A 444 -3.99 1.02 31.60
N ASP A 445 -5.14 0.95 32.26
CA ASP A 445 -5.66 -0.17 33.06
C ASP A 445 -6.83 -0.91 32.40
N GLY A 446 -7.14 -0.52 31.17
CA GLY A 446 -8.19 -1.15 30.39
C GLY A 446 -7.93 -1.04 28.91
N LEU A 447 -8.12 -2.12 28.17
CA LEU A 447 -7.76 -2.16 26.75
C LEU A 447 -8.70 -3.04 25.94
N THR A 448 -9.23 -2.50 24.86
CA THR A 448 -9.85 -3.31 23.79
C THR A 448 -9.41 -2.78 22.44
N ILE A 449 -8.74 -3.62 21.65
CA ILE A 449 -8.34 -3.25 20.29
C ILE A 449 -9.50 -3.52 19.35
N VAL A 450 -9.87 -2.59 18.49
CA VAL A 450 -10.79 -2.86 17.36
C VAL A 450 -9.96 -3.19 16.12
N ASP A 451 -9.03 -2.29 15.80
CA ASP A 451 -8.05 -2.44 14.71
C ASP A 451 -6.80 -1.58 14.97
N ASN A 452 -5.95 -1.39 13.96
CA ASN A 452 -4.68 -0.67 14.08
C ASN A 452 -4.81 0.80 14.50
N ASN A 453 -5.96 1.42 14.27
CA ASN A 453 -6.17 2.85 14.52
C ASN A 453 -7.35 3.11 15.46
N THR A 454 -7.97 2.05 15.98
CA THR A 454 -9.22 2.13 16.74
C THR A 454 -9.12 1.24 17.97
N PHE A 455 -9.22 1.82 19.16
CA PHE A 455 -9.17 1.08 20.42
C PHE A 455 -9.85 1.84 21.57
N TYR A 456 -10.31 1.09 22.56
CA TYR A 456 -10.87 1.59 23.81
C TYR A 456 -9.86 1.46 24.93
N VAL A 457 -9.79 2.47 25.80
CA VAL A 457 -8.96 2.46 27.01
C VAL A 457 -9.66 3.16 28.19
N SER A 458 -9.33 2.73 29.40
CA SER A 458 -9.55 3.47 30.66
C SER A 458 -8.19 3.91 31.24
N PHE A 459 -8.19 4.59 32.39
CA PHE A 459 -6.95 4.99 33.04
C PHE A 459 -6.95 4.85 34.58
N ASN A 460 -5.84 4.39 35.16
CA ASN A 460 -5.71 4.09 36.61
C ASN A 460 -5.51 5.32 37.52
N ARG A 461 -6.01 6.51 37.13
CA ARG A 461 -5.64 7.76 37.80
C ARG A 461 -6.82 8.43 38.48
N ASN A 462 -6.87 8.36 39.81
CA ASN A 462 -7.94 8.96 40.65
C ASN A 462 -8.02 10.51 40.64
N LYS A 463 -7.30 11.19 39.74
CA LYS A 463 -7.42 12.64 39.45
C LYS A 463 -7.65 12.94 37.97
N GLY A 464 -7.91 11.90 37.19
CA GLY A 464 -8.10 11.89 35.78
C GLY A 464 -6.84 12.07 34.93
N THR A 465 -6.98 11.64 33.68
CA THR A 465 -6.02 11.78 32.59
C THR A 465 -6.51 12.86 31.64
N ASN A 466 -5.66 13.83 31.30
CA ASN A 466 -6.03 14.90 30.37
C ASN A 466 -5.89 14.40 28.93
N VAL A 467 -6.95 13.80 28.40
CA VAL A 467 -6.99 13.23 27.05
C VAL A 467 -7.29 14.32 26.02
N PRO A 468 -6.52 14.42 24.92
CA PRO A 468 -6.69 15.46 23.91
C PRO A 468 -8.10 15.49 23.31
N GLY A 469 -8.70 16.67 23.22
CA GLY A 469 -10.01 16.87 22.58
C GLY A 469 -11.22 16.63 23.50
N ILE A 470 -11.07 15.84 24.57
CA ILE A 470 -12.14 15.58 25.55
C ILE A 470 -11.87 16.24 26.92
N GLY A 471 -10.61 16.38 27.33
CA GLY A 471 -10.23 17.01 28.60
C GLY A 471 -9.91 15.98 29.67
N MET A 472 -10.25 16.28 30.93
CA MET A 472 -10.03 15.36 32.05
C MET A 472 -11.00 14.18 31.94
N VAL A 473 -10.45 12.98 31.89
CA VAL A 473 -11.14 11.69 31.90
C VAL A 473 -10.87 11.06 33.25
N ASP A 474 -11.92 10.78 34.03
CA ASP A 474 -11.76 10.16 35.34
C ASP A 474 -11.46 8.66 35.18
N ASP A 475 -11.01 8.01 36.24
CA ASP A 475 -10.54 6.62 36.24
C ASP A 475 -11.65 5.61 35.97
N GLU A 476 -12.91 5.99 36.18
CA GLU A 476 -14.08 5.15 35.92
C GLU A 476 -14.66 5.34 34.51
N ASP A 477 -14.00 6.16 33.69
CA ASP A 477 -14.42 6.47 32.34
C ASP A 477 -13.66 5.62 31.31
N VAL A 478 -14.36 5.23 30.25
CA VAL A 478 -13.76 4.57 29.09
C VAL A 478 -13.82 5.50 27.90
N VAL A 479 -12.71 5.63 27.18
CA VAL A 479 -12.59 6.47 26.00
C VAL A 479 -12.24 5.65 24.76
N LEU A 480 -12.73 6.10 23.62
CA LEU A 480 -12.43 5.55 22.30
C LEU A 480 -11.40 6.46 21.62
N TYR A 481 -10.27 5.88 21.23
CA TYR A 481 -9.40 6.42 20.20
C TYR A 481 -9.84 5.86 18.84
N ASP A 482 -10.21 6.73 17.92
CA ASP A 482 -10.58 6.37 16.54
C ASP A 482 -9.85 7.31 15.57
N ASN A 483 -8.86 6.75 14.87
CA ASN A 483 -8.12 7.41 13.79
C ASN A 483 -7.60 8.82 14.16
N GLY A 484 -7.02 8.94 15.36
CA GLY A 484 -6.46 10.20 15.87
C GLY A 484 -7.43 11.05 16.67
N VAL A 485 -8.69 10.64 16.83
CA VAL A 485 -9.72 11.39 17.58
C VAL A 485 -10.09 10.62 18.84
N TRP A 486 -10.08 11.31 19.98
CA TRP A 486 -10.58 10.77 21.25
C TRP A 486 -12.05 11.15 21.46
N SER A 487 -12.83 10.23 22.01
CA SER A 487 -14.22 10.45 22.42
C SER A 487 -14.55 9.67 23.69
N LEU A 488 -15.48 10.17 24.51
CA LEU A 488 -15.97 9.46 25.69
C LEU A 488 -16.92 8.34 25.24
N PHE A 489 -16.63 7.11 25.65
CA PHE A 489 -17.47 5.93 25.38
C PHE A 489 -18.41 5.64 26.56
N PHE A 490 -17.85 5.62 27.77
CA PHE A 490 -18.59 5.34 29.01
C PHE A 490 -18.19 6.38 30.06
N ASP A 491 -19.20 6.97 30.72
CA ASP A 491 -19.05 7.94 31.81
C ASP A 491 -19.37 7.24 33.13
N GLY A 492 -18.35 6.72 33.82
CA GLY A 492 -18.55 5.96 35.06
C GLY A 492 -19.19 6.82 36.16
N GLY A 493 -18.88 8.10 36.19
CA GLY A 493 -19.48 9.07 37.11
C GLY A 493 -21.00 9.20 36.94
N ALA A 494 -21.49 9.20 35.70
CA ALA A 494 -22.92 9.21 35.40
C ALA A 494 -23.63 7.91 35.80
N HIS A 495 -22.88 6.82 36.01
CA HIS A 495 -23.40 5.49 36.36
C HIS A 495 -23.15 5.09 37.83
N ASP A 496 -22.94 6.07 38.72
CA ASP A 496 -22.68 5.89 40.16
C ASP A 496 -21.40 5.07 40.50
N LEU A 497 -20.48 4.97 39.54
CA LEU A 497 -19.15 4.39 39.76
C LEU A 497 -18.16 5.43 40.32
N ALA A 498 -18.52 6.71 40.35
CA ALA A 498 -17.78 7.72 41.11
C ALA A 498 -18.27 7.86 42.57
N GLU A 499 -17.36 8.05 43.53
CA GLU A 499 -17.70 8.45 44.91
C GLU A 499 -17.09 9.82 45.29
N PRO A 500 -17.87 10.76 45.88
CA PRO A 500 -17.44 12.15 46.08
C PRO A 500 -16.41 12.38 47.20
N THR A 501 -16.08 11.39 48.03
CA THR A 501 -15.24 11.60 49.23
C THR A 501 -14.10 10.62 49.47
N ASN A 502 -14.02 9.50 48.73
CA ASN A 502 -12.84 8.64 48.70
C ASN A 502 -12.83 7.81 47.39
N ARG A 503 -11.99 8.23 46.45
CA ARG A 503 -11.91 7.76 45.05
C ARG A 503 -11.01 6.52 44.94
N SER A 504 -11.38 5.43 45.60
CA SER A 504 -10.51 4.25 45.61
C SER A 504 -11.29 2.93 45.74
N PHE A 505 -12.61 2.96 45.51
CA PHE A 505 -13.51 1.86 45.92
C PHE A 505 -14.59 1.52 44.91
N LYS A 506 -14.70 2.23 43.78
CA LYS A 506 -15.62 1.90 42.68
C LYS A 506 -14.96 2.08 41.32
N ASP A 507 -13.65 2.26 41.36
CA ASP A 507 -12.79 2.53 40.25
C ASP A 507 -12.92 1.34 39.29
N LEU A 508 -13.16 1.62 38.00
CA LEU A 508 -13.19 0.56 37.00
C LEU A 508 -11.79 -0.01 36.90
N ASP A 509 -11.71 -1.33 36.99
CA ASP A 509 -10.48 -2.05 36.76
C ASP A 509 -10.74 -3.09 35.67
N ALA A 510 -9.70 -3.47 34.93
CA ALA A 510 -9.73 -4.54 33.94
C ALA A 510 -10.97 -4.51 33.01
N ILE A 511 -10.98 -3.62 32.03
CA ILE A 511 -12.13 -3.49 31.12
C ILE A 511 -12.05 -4.43 29.90
N ASP A 512 -13.22 -4.83 29.40
CA ASP A 512 -13.39 -5.42 28.07
C ASP A 512 -14.64 -4.85 27.39
N VAL A 513 -14.51 -4.41 26.14
CA VAL A 513 -15.59 -3.76 25.37
C VAL A 513 -16.03 -4.67 24.21
N LYS A 514 -17.33 -4.96 24.09
CA LYS A 514 -17.87 -5.84 23.03
C LYS A 514 -19.02 -5.20 22.22
N TRP A 515 -19.21 -5.72 21.01
CA TRP A 515 -20.18 -5.27 20.01
C TRP A 515 -21.11 -6.38 19.52
#